data_AF-A0A955YEJ4-F1
#
_entry.id   AF-A0A955YEJ4-F1
#
_cell.length_a   1.000
_cell.length_b   1.000
_cell.length_c   1.000
_cell.angle_alpha   90.00
_cell.angle_beta   90.00
_cell.angle_gamma   90.00
#
_symmetry.space_group_name_H-M   'P 1'
#
loop_
_entity.id
_entity.type
_entity.pdbx_description
1 polymer ?
#
loop_
_entity_poly.entity_id
_entity_poly.type
_entity_poly.pdbx_seq_one_letter_code
_entity_poly.pdbx_strand_id
1 'polypeptide(L)'
;ENGGAYGMVGMGAVAAAVTHAPITAVLMLFEMTRNYQIILPLMLTLAVAGLVAATMESESLYLTQLKLRGVKMERGREDLVMYDLRVADVMRREGFDTLETTAAFTELTERFLHHRVNEVYVLDADGRYHGLVELQDVKVLMVNPRPDLAISDVETREVPSLTPGQPLADA
;
A
#
# COMPACT_ATOMS: atom_id res chain seq x y z
N GLU A 1 46.36 4.16 -19.84
CA GLU A 1 45.28 5.16 -19.70
C GLU A 1 43.93 4.53 -19.31
N ASN A 2 43.86 3.66 -18.29
CA ASN A 2 42.62 2.93 -17.94
C ASN A 2 42.02 3.29 -16.57
N GLY A 3 42.63 4.20 -15.80
CA GLY A 3 42.20 4.51 -14.43
C GLY A 3 40.78 5.10 -14.34
N GLY A 4 40.37 5.91 -15.32
CA GLY A 4 39.04 6.53 -15.33
C GLY A 4 37.89 5.51 -15.47
N ALA A 5 38.07 4.49 -16.30
CA ALA A 5 37.07 3.43 -16.46
C ALA A 5 36.86 2.62 -15.17
N TYR A 6 37.96 2.23 -14.51
CA TYR A 6 37.88 1.54 -13.21
C TYR A 6 37.29 2.42 -12.11
N GLY A 7 37.59 3.73 -12.10
CA GLY A 7 37.00 4.69 -11.17
C GLY A 7 35.48 4.79 -11.32
N MET A 8 34.97 4.87 -12.56
CA MET A 8 33.52 4.90 -12.82
C MET A 8 32.82 3.60 -12.41
N VAL A 9 33.44 2.45 -12.70
CA VAL A 9 32.92 1.13 -12.28
C VAL A 9 32.86 1.04 -10.75
N GLY A 10 33.92 1.48 -10.05
CA GLY A 10 33.95 1.49 -8.58
C GLY A 10 32.90 2.41 -7.96
N MET A 11 32.75 3.63 -8.48
CA MET A 11 31.68 4.54 -8.07
C MET A 11 30.30 3.91 -8.26
N GLY A 12 30.09 3.27 -9.40
CA GLY A 12 28.86 2.56 -9.72
C GLY A 12 28.55 1.40 -8.78
N ALA A 13 29.57 0.60 -8.48
CA ALA A 13 29.46 -0.53 -7.57
C ALA A 13 29.03 -0.08 -6.17
N VAL A 14 29.62 1.01 -5.65
CA VAL A 14 29.22 1.59 -4.35
C VAL A 14 27.78 2.10 -4.39
N ALA A 15 27.41 2.84 -5.44
CA ALA A 15 26.04 3.33 -5.59
C ALA A 15 25.02 2.18 -5.66
N ALA A 16 25.30 1.14 -6.45
CA ALA A 16 24.46 -0.05 -6.58
C ALA A 16 24.33 -0.80 -5.24
N ALA A 17 25.43 -0.96 -4.51
CA ALA A 17 25.47 -1.62 -3.21
C ALA A 17 24.66 -0.86 -2.14
N VAL A 18 24.88 0.44 -1.99
CA VAL A 18 24.22 1.23 -0.93
C VAL A 18 22.72 1.42 -1.19
N THR A 19 22.32 1.47 -2.46
CA THR A 19 20.92 1.70 -2.84
C THR A 19 20.14 0.41 -3.09
N HIS A 20 20.80 -0.74 -3.19
CA HIS A 20 20.24 -1.98 -3.73
C HIS A 20 19.58 -1.82 -5.11
N ALA A 21 20.09 -0.90 -5.95
CA ALA A 21 19.54 -0.60 -7.28
C ALA A 21 20.56 -0.81 -8.41
N PRO A 22 21.04 -2.05 -8.64
CA PRO A 22 22.09 -2.33 -9.62
C PRO A 22 21.69 -1.97 -11.06
N ILE A 23 20.44 -2.21 -11.46
CA ILE A 23 19.95 -1.88 -12.81
C ILE A 23 19.97 -0.36 -13.03
N THR A 24 19.48 0.41 -12.07
CA THR A 24 19.47 1.88 -12.14
C THR A 24 20.90 2.43 -12.23
N ALA A 25 21.83 1.89 -11.43
CA ALA A 25 23.22 2.30 -11.46
C ALA A 25 23.90 1.98 -12.81
N VAL A 26 23.61 0.82 -13.41
CA VAL A 26 24.05 0.47 -14.77
C VAL A 26 23.52 1.47 -15.79
N LEU A 27 22.22 1.77 -15.76
CA LEU A 27 21.60 2.70 -16.71
C LEU A 27 22.21 4.10 -16.62
N MET A 28 22.37 4.63 -15.41
CA MET A 28 22.98 5.96 -15.21
C MET A 28 24.42 6.00 -15.75
N LEU A 29 25.24 5.00 -15.44
CA LEU A 29 26.62 4.97 -15.91
C LEU A 29 26.73 4.72 -17.41
N PHE A 30 25.86 3.89 -17.96
CA PHE A 30 25.76 3.71 -19.40
C PHE A 30 25.37 5.01 -20.09
N GLU A 31 24.37 5.73 -19.58
CA GLU A 31 23.90 6.98 -20.16
C GLU A 31 24.99 8.07 -20.12
N MET A 32 25.71 8.18 -18.99
CA MET A 32 26.81 9.12 -18.83
C MET A 32 28.02 8.80 -19.72
N THR A 33 28.33 7.52 -19.94
CA THR A 33 29.53 7.12 -20.70
C THR A 33 29.27 6.86 -22.18
N ARG A 34 28.04 6.49 -22.55
CA ARG A 34 27.61 5.99 -23.89
C ARG A 34 28.56 4.95 -24.50
N ASN A 35 29.28 4.20 -23.65
CA ASN A 35 30.29 3.25 -24.09
C ASN A 35 29.78 1.81 -23.97
N TYR A 36 29.39 1.24 -25.10
CA TYR A 36 28.88 -0.12 -25.20
C TYR A 36 29.95 -1.20 -24.93
N GLN A 37 31.24 -0.89 -25.08
CA GLN A 37 32.31 -1.89 -24.91
C GLN A 37 32.50 -2.28 -23.44
N ILE A 38 32.16 -1.40 -22.50
CA ILE A 38 32.36 -1.61 -21.06
C ILE A 38 31.07 -2.01 -20.33
N ILE A 39 29.93 -2.06 -21.02
CA ILE A 39 28.62 -2.25 -20.38
C ILE A 39 28.48 -3.64 -19.74
N LEU A 40 29.00 -4.70 -20.38
CA LEU A 40 28.91 -6.07 -19.87
C LEU A 40 29.74 -6.25 -18.57
N PRO A 41 31.03 -5.87 -18.52
CA PRO A 41 31.80 -5.90 -17.27
C PRO A 41 31.22 -5.01 -16.16
N LEU A 42 30.68 -3.84 -16.53
CA LEU A 42 30.02 -2.92 -15.61
C LEU A 42 28.79 -3.58 -14.96
N MET A 43 27.90 -4.16 -15.76
CA MET A 43 26.70 -4.86 -15.27
C MET A 43 27.05 -5.97 -14.30
N LEU A 44 28.03 -6.80 -14.64
CA LEU A 44 28.46 -7.89 -13.77
C LEU A 44 28.99 -7.35 -12.43
N THR A 45 29.83 -6.31 -12.48
CA THR A 45 30.42 -5.72 -11.27
C THR A 45 29.35 -5.14 -10.35
N LEU A 46 28.40 -4.37 -10.89
CA LEU A 46 27.31 -3.76 -10.12
C LEU A 46 26.34 -4.81 -9.58
N ALA A 47 26.04 -5.87 -10.34
CA ALA A 47 25.20 -6.97 -9.88
C ALA A 47 25.85 -7.74 -8.73
N VAL A 48 27.14 -8.06 -8.83
CA VAL A 48 27.89 -8.73 -7.75
C VAL A 48 27.98 -7.83 -6.51
N ALA A 49 28.28 -6.54 -6.68
CA ALA A 49 28.32 -5.59 -5.57
C ALA A 49 26.96 -5.49 -4.86
N GLY A 50 25.87 -5.39 -5.62
CA GLY A 50 24.51 -5.38 -5.07
C GLY A 50 24.13 -6.68 -4.35
N LEU A 51 24.52 -7.84 -4.90
CA LEU A 51 24.26 -9.13 -4.27
C LEU A 51 25.04 -9.28 -2.97
N VAL A 52 26.33 -8.94 -2.97
CA VAL A 52 27.16 -8.98 -1.76
C VAL A 52 26.60 -8.03 -0.71
N ALA A 53 26.25 -6.80 -1.08
CA ALA A 53 25.61 -5.84 -0.18
C ALA A 53 24.33 -6.42 0.44
N ALA A 54 23.42 -6.96 -0.38
CA ALA A 54 22.16 -7.54 0.07
C ALA A 54 22.33 -8.75 1.01
N THR A 55 23.48 -9.45 0.95
CA THR A 55 23.80 -10.53 1.88
C THR A 55 24.42 -10.06 3.20
N MET A 56 25.05 -8.89 3.20
CA MET A 56 25.67 -8.30 4.39
C MET A 56 24.69 -7.40 5.16
N GLU A 57 23.94 -6.57 4.44
CA GLU A 57 22.84 -5.76 4.96
C GLU A 57 21.59 -6.07 4.15
N SER A 58 20.49 -6.43 4.82
CA SER A 58 19.22 -6.71 4.15
C SER A 58 18.50 -5.47 3.62
N GLU A 59 18.86 -4.29 4.13
CA GLU A 59 18.17 -3.03 3.83
C GLU A 59 19.04 -2.13 2.97
N SER A 60 18.41 -1.26 2.19
CA SER A 60 19.14 -0.20 1.49
C SER A 60 19.22 1.04 2.39
N LEU A 61 20.15 1.95 2.09
CA LEU A 61 20.25 3.24 2.78
C LEU A 61 18.91 3.98 2.86
N TYR A 62 18.07 3.85 1.83
CA TYR A 62 16.74 4.47 1.81
C TYR A 62 15.80 3.88 2.85
N LEU A 63 15.74 2.55 2.97
CA LEU A 63 14.93 1.88 3.99
C LEU A 63 15.45 2.21 5.39
N THR A 64 16.77 2.17 5.58
CA THR A 64 17.41 2.51 6.85
C THR A 64 17.07 3.95 7.27
N GLN A 65 17.08 4.91 6.34
CA GLN A 65 16.65 6.29 6.61
C GLN A 65 15.16 6.42 6.95
N LEU A 66 14.28 5.64 6.31
CA LEU A 66 12.86 5.64 6.63
C LEU A 66 12.60 5.09 8.03
N LYS A 67 13.29 4.01 8.41
CA LYS A 67 13.21 3.45 9.77
C LYS A 67 13.68 4.42 10.84
N LEU A 68 14.77 5.14 10.59
CA LEU A 68 15.26 6.19 11.51
C LEU A 68 14.25 7.34 11.70
N ARG A 69 13.34 7.55 10.74
CA ARG A 69 12.23 8.52 10.85
C ARG A 69 10.96 7.94 11.49
N GLY A 70 11.00 6.69 11.94
CA GLY A 70 9.84 6.00 12.53
C GLY A 70 8.80 5.55 11.49
N VAL A 71 9.13 5.57 10.20
CA VAL A 71 8.24 5.06 9.16
C VAL A 71 8.33 3.53 9.15
N LYS A 72 7.25 2.86 9.55
CA LYS A 72 7.12 1.41 9.46
C LYS A 72 6.82 1.03 8.02
N MET A 73 7.79 0.40 7.36
CA MET A 73 7.61 -0.16 6.03
C MET A 73 7.39 -1.66 6.18
N GLU A 74 6.17 -2.12 5.95
CA GLU A 74 5.82 -3.54 5.95
C GLU A 74 6.24 -4.14 4.61
N ARG A 75 7.52 -4.46 4.46
CA ARG A 75 8.02 -5.31 3.37
C ARG A 75 9.17 -6.17 3.87
N GLY A 76 9.01 -7.48 3.80
CA GLY A 76 10.02 -8.46 4.21
C GLY A 76 9.41 -9.82 4.57
N ARG A 77 10.14 -10.59 5.38
CA ARG A 77 9.81 -11.95 5.86
C ARG A 77 8.42 -12.10 6.51
N GLU A 78 7.74 -10.99 6.77
CA GLU A 78 6.38 -10.88 7.29
C GLU A 78 5.33 -11.24 6.21
N ASP A 79 5.66 -11.09 4.92
CA ASP A 79 4.81 -11.56 3.81
C ASP A 79 4.55 -13.07 3.89
N LEU A 80 5.51 -13.85 4.42
CA LEU A 80 5.33 -15.28 4.67
C LEU A 80 4.37 -15.56 5.83
N VAL A 81 4.33 -14.68 6.84
CA VAL A 81 3.40 -14.80 7.98
C VAL A 81 1.97 -14.48 7.54
N MET A 82 1.79 -13.63 6.52
CA MET A 82 0.47 -13.35 5.95
C MET A 82 -0.20 -14.59 5.32
N TYR A 83 0.57 -15.61 4.92
CA TYR A 83 0.01 -16.88 4.44
C TYR A 83 -0.55 -17.75 5.57
N ASP A 84 -0.04 -17.61 6.79
CA ASP A 84 -0.49 -18.38 7.96
C ASP A 84 -1.63 -17.68 8.72
N LEU A 85 -1.78 -16.36 8.56
CA LEU A 85 -2.87 -15.58 9.15
C LEU A 85 -4.11 -15.59 8.27
N ARG A 86 -5.29 -15.67 8.88
CA ARG A 86 -6.59 -15.46 8.21
C ARG A 86 -7.09 -14.05 8.47
N VAL A 87 -7.96 -13.56 7.59
CA VAL A 87 -8.67 -12.29 7.79
C VAL A 87 -9.39 -12.28 9.15
N ALA A 88 -9.97 -13.41 9.59
CA ALA A 88 -10.61 -13.54 10.89
C ALA A 88 -9.72 -13.22 12.11
N ASP A 89 -8.40 -13.35 11.98
CA ASP A 89 -7.43 -13.18 13.07
C ASP A 89 -7.08 -11.71 13.28
N VAL A 90 -7.19 -10.89 12.23
CA VAL A 90 -6.84 -9.47 12.25
C VAL A 90 -8.05 -8.54 12.07
N MET A 91 -9.19 -9.07 11.61
CA MET A 91 -10.40 -8.27 11.41
C MET A 91 -10.90 -7.68 12.73
N ARG A 92 -11.27 -6.40 12.68
CA ARG A 92 -11.92 -5.74 13.82
C ARG A 92 -13.40 -6.14 13.83
N ARG A 93 -13.85 -6.79 14.89
CA ARG A 93 -15.21 -7.35 14.99
C ARG A 93 -16.27 -6.37 15.50
N GLU A 94 -15.83 -5.23 16.01
CA GLU A 94 -16.67 -4.23 16.67
C GLU A 94 -16.19 -2.83 16.32
N GLY A 95 -17.00 -1.82 16.63
CA GLY A 95 -16.65 -0.42 16.41
C GLY A 95 -16.90 0.09 15.00
N PHE A 96 -17.80 -0.58 14.26
CA PHE A 96 -18.38 -0.07 13.02
C PHE A 96 -19.85 0.31 13.27
N ASP A 97 -20.28 1.41 12.68
CA ASP A 97 -21.68 1.84 12.74
C ASP A 97 -22.46 1.16 11.61
N THR A 98 -23.65 0.66 11.95
CA THR A 98 -24.55 0.00 11.00
C THR A 98 -25.91 0.69 10.95
N LEU A 99 -26.54 0.67 9.79
CA LEU A 99 -27.93 1.09 9.57
C LEU A 99 -28.65 0.08 8.69
N GLU A 100 -29.96 -0.04 8.84
CA GLU A 100 -30.78 -0.86 7.95
C GLU A 100 -31.04 -0.12 6.63
N THR A 101 -31.19 -0.85 5.52
CA THR A 101 -31.54 -0.30 4.20
C THR A 101 -32.79 0.61 4.23
N THR A 102 -33.74 0.32 5.12
CA THR A 102 -34.99 1.09 5.26
C THR A 102 -34.89 2.26 6.23
N ALA A 103 -33.75 2.48 6.88
CA ALA A 103 -33.59 3.57 7.82
C ALA A 103 -33.66 4.93 7.10
N ALA A 104 -34.11 5.94 7.84
CA ALA A 104 -34.31 7.27 7.29
C ALA A 104 -32.97 7.98 7.07
N PHE A 105 -32.89 8.82 6.04
CA PHE A 105 -31.69 9.63 5.76
C PHE A 105 -31.27 10.55 6.94
N THR A 106 -32.22 10.95 7.78
CA THR A 106 -31.93 11.72 9.00
C THR A 106 -31.06 10.91 9.98
N GLU A 107 -31.30 9.61 10.12
CA GLU A 107 -30.54 8.74 11.04
C GLU A 107 -29.08 8.56 10.56
N LEU A 108 -28.90 8.45 9.24
CA LEU A 108 -27.58 8.46 8.60
C LEU A 108 -26.82 9.77 8.89
N THR A 109 -27.51 10.91 8.76
CA THR A 109 -26.94 12.23 9.03
C THR A 109 -26.55 12.38 10.51
N GLU A 110 -27.41 11.92 11.43
CA GLU A 110 -27.11 11.93 12.87
C GLU A 110 -25.89 11.07 13.21
N ARG A 111 -25.74 9.89 12.57
CA ARG A 111 -24.55 9.03 12.74
C ARG A 111 -23.28 9.80 12.41
N PHE A 112 -23.21 10.43 11.25
CA PHE A 112 -22.03 11.19 10.83
C PHE A 112 -21.76 12.46 11.65
N LEU A 113 -22.79 13.06 12.25
CA LEU A 113 -22.63 14.24 13.10
C LEU A 113 -22.15 13.89 14.52
N HIS A 114 -22.59 12.76 15.06
CA HIS A 114 -22.31 12.36 16.44
C HIS A 114 -21.13 11.39 16.57
N HIS A 115 -20.86 10.58 15.55
CA HIS A 115 -19.77 9.62 15.54
C HIS A 115 -18.65 10.12 14.63
N ARG A 116 -17.39 9.93 15.06
CA ARG A 116 -16.21 10.25 14.22
C ARG A 116 -15.91 9.11 13.25
N VAL A 117 -16.88 8.78 12.40
CA VAL A 117 -16.76 7.74 11.38
C VAL A 117 -16.75 8.36 9.98
N ASN A 118 -16.00 7.76 9.07
CA ASN A 118 -15.96 8.17 7.66
C ASN A 118 -16.91 7.34 6.79
N GLU A 119 -17.40 6.23 7.31
CA GLU A 119 -18.23 5.25 6.62
C GLU A 119 -19.24 4.63 7.60
N VAL A 120 -20.41 4.28 7.07
CA VAL A 120 -21.46 3.55 7.79
C VAL A 120 -21.86 2.35 6.94
N TYR A 121 -21.95 1.18 7.55
CA TYR A 121 -22.28 -0.06 6.86
C TYR A 121 -23.81 -0.24 6.80
N VAL A 122 -24.34 -0.60 5.65
CA VAL A 122 -25.76 -0.82 5.45
C VAL A 122 -26.05 -2.32 5.48
N LEU A 123 -27.03 -2.71 6.28
CA LEU A 123 -27.51 -4.08 6.43
C LEU A 123 -28.92 -4.22 5.87
N ASP A 124 -29.23 -5.39 5.33
CA ASP A 124 -30.61 -5.76 5.02
C ASP A 124 -31.40 -6.13 6.29
N ALA A 125 -32.70 -6.40 6.14
CA ALA A 125 -33.58 -6.80 7.24
C ALA A 125 -33.19 -8.14 7.89
N ASP A 126 -32.40 -8.98 7.21
CA ASP A 126 -31.88 -10.26 7.71
C ASP A 126 -30.50 -10.08 8.41
N GLY A 127 -30.00 -8.85 8.50
CA GLY A 127 -28.70 -8.52 9.09
C GLY A 127 -27.50 -8.84 8.20
N ARG A 128 -27.71 -9.07 6.90
CA ARG A 128 -26.62 -9.28 5.93
C ARG A 128 -26.11 -7.94 5.40
N TYR A 129 -24.82 -7.90 5.12
CA TYR A 129 -24.20 -6.75 4.47
C TYR A 129 -24.83 -6.47 3.10
N HIS A 130 -25.25 -5.23 2.89
CA HIS A 130 -25.89 -4.76 1.67
C HIS A 130 -25.05 -3.72 0.91
N GLY A 131 -24.33 -2.87 1.65
CA GLY A 131 -23.46 -1.84 1.08
C GLY A 131 -22.83 -0.96 2.16
N LEU A 132 -22.18 0.13 1.75
CA LEU A 132 -21.71 1.16 2.67
C LEU A 132 -22.10 2.55 2.17
N VAL A 133 -22.14 3.51 3.08
CA VAL A 133 -22.28 4.93 2.76
C VAL A 133 -21.04 5.66 3.29
N GLU A 134 -20.37 6.40 2.42
CA GLU A 134 -19.23 7.23 2.80
C GLU A 134 -19.68 8.65 3.13
N LEU A 135 -19.00 9.27 4.10
CA LEU A 135 -19.26 10.65 4.50
C LEU A 135 -19.13 11.63 3.32
N GLN A 136 -18.27 11.33 2.35
CA GLN A 136 -18.05 12.18 1.17
C GLN A 136 -19.28 12.25 0.26
N ASP A 137 -20.01 11.16 0.09
CA ASP A 137 -21.22 11.11 -0.72
C ASP A 137 -22.38 11.84 -0.04
N VAL A 138 -22.44 11.75 1.30
CA VAL A 138 -23.46 12.40 2.12
C VAL A 138 -23.25 13.92 2.20
N LYS A 139 -22.00 14.41 2.21
CA LYS A 139 -21.71 15.85 2.28
C LYS A 139 -22.39 16.65 1.17
N VAL A 140 -22.51 16.11 -0.04
CA VAL A 140 -23.20 16.77 -1.17
C VAL A 140 -24.70 16.89 -0.88
N LEU A 141 -25.29 15.86 -0.28
CA LEU A 141 -26.70 15.80 0.10
C LEU A 141 -27.02 16.64 1.35
N MET A 142 -26.05 16.89 2.24
CA MET A 142 -26.24 17.80 3.37
C MET A 142 -26.35 19.27 2.94
N VAL A 143 -25.69 19.65 1.85
CA VAL A 143 -25.77 21.01 1.29
C VAL A 143 -27.10 21.23 0.56
N ASN A 144 -27.66 20.19 -0.07
CA ASN A 144 -28.99 20.20 -0.70
C ASN A 144 -29.83 19.01 -0.21
N PRO A 145 -30.49 19.14 0.96
CA PRO A 145 -31.23 18.04 1.58
C PRO A 145 -32.36 17.54 0.69
N ARG A 146 -32.37 16.23 0.48
CA ARG A 146 -33.41 15.50 -0.24
C ARG A 146 -34.03 14.49 0.72
N PRO A 147 -35.05 14.89 1.50
CA PRO A 147 -35.65 14.04 2.53
C PRO A 147 -36.44 12.86 1.95
N ASP A 148 -36.64 12.85 0.63
CA ASP A 148 -37.27 11.78 -0.15
C ASP A 148 -36.34 10.59 -0.45
N LEU A 149 -35.02 10.72 -0.25
CA LEU A 149 -34.05 9.66 -0.53
C LEU A 149 -34.04 8.60 0.56
N ALA A 150 -34.09 7.34 0.15
CA ALA A 150 -33.78 6.21 1.00
C ALA A 150 -32.26 5.97 1.04
N ILE A 151 -31.78 5.26 2.07
CA ILE A 151 -30.36 4.87 2.15
C ILE A 151 -29.96 4.02 0.94
N SER A 152 -30.87 3.19 0.43
CA SER A 152 -30.67 2.40 -0.79
C SER A 152 -30.34 3.22 -2.04
N ASP A 153 -30.67 4.51 -2.06
CA ASP A 153 -30.43 5.39 -3.20
C ASP A 153 -29.04 6.06 -3.15
N VAL A 154 -28.36 5.96 -2.01
CA VAL A 154 -27.08 6.65 -1.73
C VAL A 154 -25.96 5.67 -1.42
N GLU A 155 -26.27 4.43 -1.02
CA GLU A 155 -25.28 3.41 -0.71
C GLU A 155 -24.46 2.97 -1.94
N THR A 156 -23.18 2.67 -1.68
CA THR A 156 -22.31 1.98 -2.62
C THR A 156 -22.32 0.49 -2.30
N ARG A 157 -22.75 -0.34 -3.26
CA ARG A 157 -22.88 -1.80 -3.09
C ARG A 157 -21.65 -2.59 -3.55
N GLU A 158 -20.94 -2.08 -4.56
CA GLU A 158 -19.77 -2.76 -5.12
C GLU A 158 -18.51 -2.37 -4.35
N VAL A 159 -18.37 -2.94 -3.16
CA VAL A 159 -17.18 -2.78 -2.32
C VAL A 159 -16.39 -4.08 -2.35
N PRO A 160 -15.07 -4.04 -2.62
CA PRO A 160 -14.22 -5.22 -2.45
C PRO A 160 -14.40 -5.80 -1.04
N SER A 161 -14.87 -7.04 -0.97
CA SER A 161 -15.18 -7.70 0.30
C SER A 161 -14.28 -8.91 0.49
N LEU A 162 -13.94 -9.15 1.75
CA LEU A 162 -13.04 -10.21 2.19
C LEU A 162 -13.82 -11.16 3.10
N THR A 163 -13.55 -12.45 2.97
CA THR A 163 -14.19 -13.46 3.84
C THR A 163 -13.31 -13.78 5.04
N PRO A 164 -13.86 -14.02 6.24
CA PRO A 164 -13.05 -14.32 7.42
C PRO A 164 -12.13 -15.55 7.26
N GLY A 165 -12.51 -16.48 6.40
CA GLY A 165 -11.75 -17.71 6.15
C GLY A 165 -10.57 -17.55 5.21
N GLN A 166 -10.46 -16.47 4.44
CA GLN A 166 -9.38 -16.33 3.45
C GLN A 166 -8.04 -15.97 4.12
N PRO A 167 -6.91 -16.37 3.50
CA PRO A 167 -5.59 -15.94 3.94
C PRO A 167 -5.44 -14.41 3.88
N LEU A 168 -4.72 -13.84 4.83
CA LEU A 168 -4.42 -12.41 4.83
C LEU A 168 -3.53 -12.00 3.64
N ALA A 169 -2.74 -12.94 3.11
CA ALA A 169 -1.94 -12.72 1.91
C ALA A 169 -2.78 -12.44 0.64
N ASP A 170 -4.05 -12.87 0.62
CA ASP A 170 -4.97 -12.67 -0.50
C ASP A 170 -5.89 -11.44 -0.31
N ALA A 171 -5.71 -10.70 0.79
CA ALA A 171 -6.47 -9.49 1.13
C ALA A 171 -5.87 -8.23 0.48
#